data_AF-A0A955GXA8-F1
#
_entry.id   AF-A0A955GXA8-F1
#
_cell.length_a   1.000
_cell.length_b   1.000
_cell.length_c   1.000
_cell.angle_alpha   90.00
_cell.angle_beta   90.00
_cell.angle_gamma   90.00
#
_symmetry.space_group_name_H-M   'P 1'
#
loop_
_entity.id
_entity.type
_entity.pdbx_description
1 polymer ?
#
loop_
_entity_poly.entity_id
_entity_poly.type
_entity_poly.pdbx_seq_one_letter_code
_entity_poly.pdbx_strand_id
1 'polypeptide(L)'
;MFGDDTGWLDESDIVIAEVTTPSLGVGYELGRAEAKGKRVICLFREGGDKKLSAMILGNKKFITIQYSDMTELPDIFNLYLN
;
A
#
# COMPACT_ATOMS: atom_id res chain seq x y z
N MET A 1 13.82 -13.47 -6.17
CA MET A 1 13.19 -12.82 -4.98
C MET A 1 13.49 -11.33 -4.98
N PHE A 2 14.57 -10.79 -4.39
CA PHE A 2 14.78 -9.32 -4.38
C PHE A 2 14.89 -8.65 -5.76
N GLY A 3 15.47 -9.33 -6.76
CA GLY A 3 15.60 -8.76 -8.11
C GLY A 3 14.26 -8.63 -8.84
N ASP A 4 13.43 -9.67 -8.74
CA ASP A 4 12.17 -9.80 -9.47
C ASP A 4 11.11 -8.83 -8.93
N ASP A 5 10.98 -8.73 -7.60
CA ASP A 5 10.04 -7.81 -6.95
C ASP A 5 10.35 -6.35 -7.31
N THR A 6 11.63 -6.02 -7.47
CA THR A 6 12.05 -4.67 -7.85
C THR A 6 11.86 -4.38 -9.34
N GLY A 7 11.92 -5.41 -10.19
CA GLY A 7 11.55 -5.31 -11.60
C GLY A 7 10.06 -5.03 -11.76
N TRP A 8 9.21 -5.77 -11.05
CA TRP A 8 7.76 -5.56 -11.07
C TRP A 8 7.35 -4.20 -10.53
N LEU A 9 8.00 -3.73 -9.45
CA LEU A 9 7.78 -2.38 -8.93
C LEU A 9 8.13 -1.30 -9.97
N ASP A 10 9.20 -1.52 -10.74
CA ASP A 10 9.64 -0.58 -11.77
C ASP A 10 8.68 -0.55 -12.96
N GLU A 11 8.12 -1.69 -13.35
CA GLU A 11 7.15 -1.84 -14.45
C GLU A 11 5.73 -1.41 -14.07
N SER A 12 5.37 -1.47 -12.78
CA SER A 12 4.02 -1.13 -12.31
C SER A 12 3.67 0.35 -12.47
N ASP A 13 2.41 0.67 -12.76
CA ASP A 13 1.89 2.04 -12.68
C ASP A 13 1.45 2.41 -11.26
N ILE A 14 0.93 1.42 -10.53
CA ILE A 14 0.34 1.55 -9.20
C ILE A 14 0.85 0.43 -8.31
N VAL A 15 1.23 0.77 -7.08
CA VAL A 15 1.58 -0.18 -6.02
C VAL A 15 0.46 -0.19 -4.99
N ILE A 16 -0.08 -1.38 -4.71
CA ILE A 16 -1.09 -1.59 -3.67
C ILE A 16 -0.48 -2.47 -2.59
N ALA A 17 -0.49 -2.00 -1.33
CA ALA A 17 0.08 -2.72 -0.20
C ALA A 17 -0.93 -2.90 0.94
N GLU A 18 -1.04 -4.11 1.46
CA GLU A 18 -1.73 -4.39 2.72
C GLU A 18 -0.75 -4.08 3.88
N VAL A 19 -1.13 -3.16 4.76
CA VAL A 19 -0.24 -2.58 5.77
C VAL A 19 -0.80 -2.67 7.19
N THR A 20 -1.81 -3.52 7.43
CA THR A 20 -2.31 -3.82 8.78
C THR A 20 -1.20 -4.34 9.68
N THR A 21 -0.34 -5.22 9.16
CA THR A 21 0.81 -5.73 9.89
C THR A 21 2.09 -4.97 9.49
N PRO A 22 2.77 -4.31 10.43
CA PRO A 22 4.03 -3.63 10.13
C PRO A 22 5.08 -4.59 9.56
N SER A 23 5.68 -4.21 8.43
CA SER A 23 6.74 -4.96 7.76
C SER A 23 7.83 -4.02 7.25
N LEU A 24 9.08 -4.35 7.55
CA LEU A 24 10.24 -3.58 7.06
C LEU A 24 10.40 -3.73 5.54
N GLY A 25 10.12 -4.91 4.98
CA GLY A 25 10.19 -5.17 3.54
C GLY A 25 9.17 -4.32 2.77
N VAL A 26 7.91 -4.36 3.21
CA VAL A 26 6.84 -3.53 2.62
C VAL A 26 7.18 -2.05 2.78
N GLY A 27 7.67 -1.62 3.95
CA GLY A 27 8.10 -0.23 4.15
C GLY A 27 9.20 0.21 3.17
N TYR A 28 10.15 -0.69 2.87
CA TYR A 28 11.21 -0.45 1.89
C TYR A 28 10.66 -0.33 0.46
N GLU A 29 9.76 -1.24 0.06
CA GLU A 29 9.10 -1.21 -1.25
C GLU A 29 8.27 0.06 -1.45
N LEU A 30 7.49 0.45 -0.43
CA LEU A 30 6.70 1.68 -0.44
C LEU A 30 7.58 2.93 -0.60
N GLY A 31 8.71 3.00 0.11
CA GLY A 31 9.67 4.09 -0.03
C GLY A 31 10.28 4.16 -1.43
N ARG A 32 10.56 3.01 -2.05
CA ARG A 32 11.04 2.96 -3.44
C ARG A 32 9.98 3.37 -4.45
N ALA A 33 8.75 2.92 -4.27
CA ALA A 33 7.61 3.31 -5.11
C ALA A 33 7.42 4.83 -5.06
N GLU A 34 7.46 5.42 -3.85
CA GLU A 34 7.40 6.87 -3.66
C GLU A 34 8.53 7.61 -4.39
N ALA A 35 9.77 7.14 -4.23
CA ALA A 35 10.94 7.75 -4.85
C ALA A 35 10.88 7.70 -6.39
N LYS A 36 10.22 6.68 -6.94
CA LYS A 36 9.97 6.53 -8.38
C LYS A 36 8.73 7.26 -8.88
N GLY A 37 8.03 7.98 -7.99
CA GLY A 37 6.80 8.71 -8.33
C GLY A 37 5.63 7.81 -8.69
N LYS A 38 5.68 6.52 -8.29
CA LYS A 38 4.57 5.59 -8.51
C LYS A 38 3.41 5.96 -7.61
N ARG A 39 2.19 5.72 -8.09
CA ARG A 39 1.00 5.89 -7.26
C ARG A 39 0.94 4.76 -6.24
N VAL A 40 0.79 5.10 -4.97
CA VAL A 40 0.79 4.14 -3.86
C VAL A 40 -0.57 4.16 -3.16
N ILE A 41 -1.17 2.98 -3.03
CA ILE A 41 -2.40 2.74 -2.26
C ILE A 41 -2.08 1.79 -1.12
N CYS A 42 -2.37 2.20 0.11
CA CYS A 42 -2.16 1.42 1.31
C CYS A 42 -3.51 0.99 1.87
N LEU A 43 -3.79 -0.31 1.89
CA LEU A 43 -4.97 -0.90 2.51
C LEU A 43 -4.65 -1.30 3.94
N PHE A 44 -5.55 -1.02 4.88
CA PHE A 44 -5.41 -1.51 6.26
C PHE A 44 -6.76 -1.89 6.84
N ARG A 45 -6.75 -2.93 7.67
CA ARG A 45 -7.95 -3.53 8.24
C ARG A 45 -8.35 -2.85 9.54
N GLU A 46 -9.63 -2.56 9.68
CA GLU A 46 -10.21 -2.11 10.95
C GLU A 46 -10.04 -3.17 12.05
N GLY A 47 -9.75 -2.72 13.27
CA GLY A 47 -9.69 -3.60 14.44
C GLY A 47 -8.45 -4.49 14.53
N GLY A 48 -7.42 -4.25 13.70
CA GLY A 48 -6.14 -4.93 13.86
C GLY A 48 -5.50 -4.62 15.22
N ASP A 49 -4.87 -5.61 15.84
CA ASP A 49 -4.18 -5.48 17.15
C ASP A 49 -3.07 -4.41 17.13
N LYS A 50 -2.58 -4.04 15.95
CA LYS A 50 -1.48 -3.11 15.74
C LYS A 50 -1.96 -1.84 15.05
N LYS A 51 -1.48 -0.70 15.55
CA LYS A 51 -1.72 0.60 14.93
C LYS A 51 -0.92 0.73 13.64
N LEU A 52 -1.55 1.30 12.62
CA LEU A 52 -0.89 1.66 11.36
C LEU A 52 0.33 2.57 11.64
N SER A 53 1.40 2.38 10.85
CA SER A 53 2.61 3.21 10.94
C SER A 53 2.28 4.70 10.77
N ALA A 54 2.76 5.53 11.70
CA ALA A 54 2.64 6.99 11.61
C ALA A 54 3.33 7.56 10.36
N MET A 55 4.37 6.89 9.85
CA MET A 55 5.02 7.29 8.60
C MET A 55 4.11 7.07 7.40
N ILE A 56 3.35 5.96 7.37
CA ILE A 56 2.39 5.69 6.30
C ILE A 56 1.21 6.66 6.40
N LEU A 57 0.64 6.80 7.60
CA LEU A 57 -0.51 7.68 7.84
C LEU A 57 -0.20 9.16 7.59
N GLY A 58 1.03 9.60 7.90
CA GLY A 58 1.48 10.96 7.69
C GLY A 58 1.95 11.27 6.27
N ASN A 59 2.12 10.26 5.41
CA ASN A 59 2.62 10.46 4.04
C ASN A 59 1.50 10.88 3.10
N LYS A 60 1.44 12.18 2.78
CA LYS A 60 0.42 12.77 1.90
C LYS A 60 0.45 12.27 0.46
N LYS A 61 1.52 11.60 0.03
CA LYS A 61 1.60 10.98 -1.31
C LYS A 61 0.93 9.61 -1.37
N PHE A 62 0.63 9.01 -0.22
CA PHE A 62 -0.01 7.70 -0.15
C PHE A 62 -1.52 7.86 0.00
N ILE A 63 -2.26 7.05 -0.73
CA ILE A 63 -3.71 6.91 -0.54
C ILE A 63 -3.92 5.81 0.49
N THR A 64 -4.30 6.17 1.71
CA THR A 64 -4.56 5.20 2.79
C THR A 64 -6.04 4.91 2.88
N ILE A 65 -6.42 3.64 2.78
CA ILE A 65 -7.83 3.20 2.76
C ILE A 65 -8.02 2.14 3.84
N GLN A 66 -9.01 2.38 4.69
CA GLN A 66 -9.44 1.43 5.69
C GLN A 66 -10.51 0.52 5.09
N TYR A 67 -10.48 -0.77 5.43
CA TYR A 67 -11.55 -1.72 5.10
C TYR A 67 -11.80 -2.64 6.30
N SER A 68 -12.99 -3.20 6.42
CA SER A 68 -13.34 -4.10 7.53
C SER A 68 -13.57 -5.51 7.02
N ASP A 69 -14.15 -5.63 5.83
CA ASP A 69 -14.43 -6.87 5.12
C ASP A 69 -13.86 -6.90 3.69
N MET A 70 -13.49 -8.09 3.22
CA MET A 70 -12.95 -8.28 1.86
C MET A 70 -13.98 -7.97 0.76
N THR A 71 -15.27 -7.99 1.07
CA THR A 71 -16.36 -7.62 0.16
C THR A 71 -16.35 -6.15 -0.24
N GLU A 72 -15.64 -5.28 0.50
CA GLU A 72 -15.48 -3.86 0.19
C GLU A 72 -14.37 -3.60 -0.85
N LEU A 73 -13.42 -4.53 -1.01
CA LEU A 73 -12.25 -4.34 -1.88
C LEU A 73 -12.60 -4.12 -3.36
N PRO A 74 -13.59 -4.81 -3.96
CA PRO A 74 -13.98 -4.55 -5.34
C PRO A 74 -14.44 -3.09 -5.56
N ASP A 75 -15.22 -2.55 -4.63
CA ASP A 75 -15.72 -1.16 -4.72
C ASP A 75 -14.58 -0.15 -4.52
N ILE A 76 -13.67 -0.44 -3.58
CA ILE A 76 -12.44 0.34 -3.39
C ILE A 76 -11.62 0.34 -4.68
N PHE A 77 -11.38 -0.82 -5.29
CA PHE A 77 -10.61 -0.90 -6.52
C PHE A 77 -11.29 -0.17 -7.68
N ASN A 78 -12.62 -0.26 -7.81
CA ASN A 78 -13.35 0.54 -8.79
C ASN A 78 -13.20 2.05 -8.55
N LEU A 79 -13.22 2.51 -7.30
CA LEU A 79 -13.10 3.95 -7.02
C LEU A 79 -11.70 4.49 -7.34
N TYR A 80 -10.66 3.68 -7.15
CA TYR A 80 -9.28 4.15 -7.23
C TYR A 80 -8.51 3.67 -8.46
N LEU A 81 -8.91 2.61 -9.15
CA LEU A 81 -8.15 2.02 -10.27
C LEU A 81 -8.78 2.25 -11.65
N ASN A 82 -9.95 2.91 -11.72
CA ASN A 82 -10.57 3.33 -12.98
C ASN A 82 -9.89 4.56 -13.61
#